data_AF-A0A7S0R5K6-F1
#
_entry.id   AF-A0A7S0R5K6-F1
#
_cell.length_a   1.000
_cell.length_b   1.000
_cell.length_c   1.000
_cell.angle_alpha   90.00
_cell.angle_beta   90.00
_cell.angle_gamma   90.00
#
_symmetry.space_group_name_H-M   'P 1'
#
loop_
_entity.id
_entity.type
_entity.pdbx_description
1 polymer ?
#
loop_
_entity_poly.entity_id
_entity_poly.type
_entity_poly.pdbx_seq_one_letter_code
_entity_poly.pdbx_strand_id
1 'polypeptide(L)'
;MINAVALPVTHVHSTRAPLCTHARSENRFGSKSPVHVGPVRQRAVRLMRGTSLRRQNIQNLRTTIISGSTRSNVNVSTTAKIPQLDSFHVHFGAGRLGLGLVLPALQESAIPYAILQRPSKEWSSLAWNHKDPQIKVLLNDEEAVPGGMHLYTNNNDKDLPEIGEAECDPESPEECYESHLVLTNDKPAWSKLIKQATSFSCSVGPTVHEWLGPLLKQLPIKDDVSSRPVLYACENDHNAVTKLSEQLEGRVQVVPCMVDRICARRTVDSDNGRIVVETEEFSGSIIMLKAPPVDPHRIPLQGDAVFVPEDAEVAEYFYKRKLLLVNGMHTALGFLTLVDHETSFKRLDRIAEGTELNEVLAEDFVVEELPLLTMQNATDTLKADIDAWAVAQVLALFSQFPVEVMLRAHETESVEQLVEEVFAFAAATVARFDSMSDTTARVLGGGVNDRFETRLTPTCDAVRKQKLMSRVWATDDVCKLFLEKAEMSIDRVAEVTTRLTERATKFAQRDEALRMASKMHCKAALHAEFIGEISDKDTVAVLFDFDGTLADTEYPAMEVA
;
A
#
# COMPACT_ATOMS: atom_id res chain seq x y z
N MET A 1 10.42 -47.49 -58.19
CA MET A 1 11.04 -47.91 -56.91
C MET A 1 10.30 -47.13 -55.82
N ILE A 2 9.16 -47.60 -55.29
CA ILE A 2 8.96 -48.66 -54.26
C ILE A 2 9.71 -48.27 -52.96
N ASN A 3 9.16 -48.06 -51.76
CA ASN A 3 7.83 -48.25 -51.17
C ASN A 3 7.68 -47.40 -49.89
N ALA A 4 6.43 -47.11 -49.51
CA ALA A 4 6.00 -46.78 -48.16
C ALA A 4 5.88 -48.06 -47.30
N VAL A 5 6.03 -47.97 -45.96
CA VAL A 5 5.52 -48.96 -45.00
C VAL A 5 5.09 -48.28 -43.70
N ALA A 6 3.95 -48.72 -43.17
CA ALA A 6 3.24 -48.27 -41.98
C ALA A 6 3.35 -49.28 -40.82
N LEU A 7 3.17 -48.80 -39.57
CA LEU A 7 2.51 -49.40 -38.38
C LEU A 7 3.06 -50.75 -37.80
N PRO A 8 2.87 -51.10 -36.48
CA PRO A 8 1.58 -51.08 -35.79
C PRO A 8 1.52 -50.81 -34.26
N VAL A 9 0.25 -50.64 -33.84
CA VAL A 9 -0.34 -50.63 -32.49
C VAL A 9 -0.35 -52.04 -31.87
N THR A 10 -0.16 -52.16 -30.55
CA THR A 10 -0.75 -53.23 -29.73
C THR A 10 -1.18 -52.74 -28.34
N HIS A 11 -2.45 -52.98 -28.03
CA HIS A 11 -3.07 -52.96 -26.69
C HIS A 11 -2.73 -54.24 -25.92
N VAL A 12 -2.54 -54.16 -24.59
CA VAL A 12 -2.93 -55.23 -23.65
C VAL A 12 -3.39 -54.63 -22.31
N HIS A 13 -4.59 -55.04 -21.89
CA HIS A 13 -5.22 -54.84 -20.59
C HIS A 13 -4.50 -55.58 -19.44
N SER A 14 -4.56 -55.04 -18.22
CA SER A 14 -4.66 -55.90 -17.04
C SER A 14 -5.48 -55.23 -15.93
N THR A 15 -6.43 -56.01 -15.44
CA THR A 15 -7.47 -55.74 -14.46
C THR A 15 -7.00 -56.12 -13.05
N ARG A 16 -7.52 -55.42 -12.03
CA ARG A 16 -8.13 -55.94 -10.78
C ARG A 16 -7.79 -55.08 -9.55
N ALA A 17 -8.84 -54.41 -9.05
CA ALA A 17 -9.12 -54.22 -7.63
C ALA A 17 -9.51 -55.60 -6.99
N PRO A 18 -9.85 -55.78 -5.69
CA PRO A 18 -10.25 -54.74 -4.72
C PRO A 18 -10.00 -55.06 -3.21
N LEU A 19 -10.64 -54.24 -2.35
CA LEU A 19 -11.29 -54.56 -1.06
C LEU A 19 -10.53 -54.44 0.29
N CYS A 20 -11.03 -53.46 1.06
CA CYS A 20 -11.67 -53.57 2.39
C CYS A 20 -10.89 -53.89 3.68
N THR A 21 -10.92 -52.86 4.56
CA THR A 21 -11.41 -52.86 5.97
C THR A 21 -11.00 -53.97 6.94
N HIS A 22 -10.41 -53.60 8.07
CA HIS A 22 -10.89 -54.04 9.38
C HIS A 22 -10.47 -53.12 10.53
N ALA A 23 -11.44 -52.90 11.42
CA ALA A 23 -11.34 -52.27 12.72
C ALA A 23 -11.01 -53.32 13.82
N ARG A 24 -10.41 -52.86 14.94
CA ARG A 24 -10.50 -53.40 16.33
C ARG A 24 -9.55 -52.56 17.20
N SER A 25 -10.04 -51.71 18.11
CA SER A 25 -10.45 -51.98 19.49
C SER A 25 -9.41 -52.73 20.33
N GLU A 26 -8.85 -52.10 21.36
CA GLU A 26 -8.93 -52.57 22.75
C GLU A 26 -8.32 -51.58 23.76
N ASN A 27 -9.05 -51.38 24.86
CA ASN A 27 -8.68 -50.69 26.08
C ASN A 27 -7.56 -51.41 26.84
N ARG A 28 -6.75 -50.68 27.62
CA ARG A 28 -6.38 -51.11 28.97
C ARG A 28 -5.91 -49.94 29.87
N PHE A 29 -6.61 -49.84 31.00
CA PHE A 29 -6.27 -49.10 32.22
C PHE A 29 -4.92 -49.51 32.80
N GLY A 30 -4.26 -48.59 33.51
CA GLY A 30 -3.08 -48.91 34.33
C GLY A 30 -2.51 -47.73 35.11
N SER A 31 -3.21 -47.34 36.18
CA SER A 31 -2.73 -46.46 37.25
C SER A 31 -1.40 -46.90 37.87
N LYS A 32 -0.49 -45.96 38.17
CA LYS A 32 0.41 -45.94 39.34
C LYS A 32 1.28 -44.67 39.39
N SER A 33 0.99 -43.80 40.35
CA SER A 33 1.98 -43.01 41.12
C SER A 33 2.00 -43.60 42.55
N PRO A 34 2.96 -43.32 43.47
CA PRO A 34 3.94 -42.22 43.47
C PRO A 34 5.38 -42.64 43.87
N VAL A 35 6.37 -41.78 43.61
CA VAL A 35 7.65 -41.81 44.34
C VAL A 35 7.96 -40.40 44.83
N HIS A 36 7.96 -40.26 46.16
CA HIS A 36 8.50 -39.14 46.90
C HIS A 36 10.04 -39.20 46.87
N VAL A 37 10.71 -38.14 46.43
CA VAL A 37 12.11 -37.88 46.71
C VAL A 37 12.23 -36.45 47.24
N GLY A 38 12.87 -36.31 48.40
CA GLY A 38 13.04 -35.07 49.16
C GLY A 38 13.97 -34.03 48.51
N PRO A 39 14.16 -32.89 49.19
CA PRO A 39 14.60 -31.65 48.54
C PRO A 39 16.12 -31.57 48.40
N VAL A 40 16.58 -31.34 47.17
CA VAL A 40 17.97 -30.91 46.91
C VAL A 40 17.99 -29.38 46.85
N ARG A 41 18.76 -28.77 47.75
CA ARG A 41 19.10 -27.35 47.74
C ARG A 41 19.84 -27.01 46.44
N GLN A 42 19.27 -26.14 45.61
CA GLN A 42 19.98 -25.46 44.55
C GLN A 42 19.82 -23.94 44.68
N ARG A 43 20.95 -23.27 44.43
CA ARG A 43 21.21 -21.84 44.53
C ARG A 43 20.20 -21.04 43.70
N ALA A 44 19.68 -19.97 44.30
CA ALA A 44 18.87 -18.97 43.63
C ALA A 44 19.68 -18.26 42.54
N VAL A 45 19.39 -18.58 41.28
CA VAL A 45 19.63 -17.68 40.14
C VAL A 45 18.37 -16.83 40.01
N ARG A 46 18.52 -15.53 40.22
CA ARG A 46 17.45 -14.53 40.17
C ARG A 46 17.04 -14.34 38.71
N LEU A 47 16.08 -15.14 38.24
CA LEU A 47 15.37 -14.90 36.99
C LEU A 47 14.53 -13.63 37.16
N MET A 48 14.91 -12.55 36.45
CA MET A 48 14.05 -11.39 36.25
C MET A 48 12.88 -11.82 35.35
N ARG A 49 11.77 -12.20 35.98
CA ARG A 49 10.49 -12.39 35.30
C ARG A 49 9.96 -11.00 34.90
N GLY A 50 10.17 -10.62 33.64
CA GLY A 50 9.42 -9.56 32.98
C GLY A 50 7.95 -9.94 32.96
N THR A 51 7.14 -9.17 33.66
CA THR A 51 5.74 -9.45 33.97
C THR A 51 4.82 -9.31 32.76
N SER A 52 3.86 -10.24 32.72
CA SER A 52 2.66 -10.38 31.88
C SER A 52 1.71 -9.17 31.83
N LEU A 53 2.14 -7.98 32.26
CA LEU A 53 1.37 -6.74 32.30
C LEU A 53 1.41 -5.95 30.97
N ARG A 54 2.30 -6.33 30.03
CA ARG A 54 2.41 -5.66 28.72
C ARG A 54 1.27 -6.00 27.75
N ARG A 55 0.59 -7.15 27.92
CA ARG A 55 -0.50 -7.58 27.00
C ARG A 55 -1.87 -6.95 27.30
N GLN A 56 -2.17 -6.63 28.55
CA GLN A 56 -3.46 -6.02 28.90
C GLN A 56 -3.50 -4.50 28.64
N ASN A 57 -2.37 -3.79 28.69
CA ASN A 57 -2.34 -2.37 28.34
C ASN A 57 -2.38 -2.12 26.82
N ILE A 58 -1.88 -3.04 25.99
CA ILE A 58 -1.90 -2.87 24.52
C ILE A 58 -3.32 -2.98 23.93
N GLN A 59 -4.20 -3.82 24.51
CA GLN A 59 -5.58 -3.93 24.02
C GLN A 59 -6.43 -2.69 24.33
N ASN A 60 -6.19 -2.00 25.44
CA ASN A 60 -6.92 -0.76 25.76
C ASN A 60 -6.33 0.50 25.07
N LEU A 61 -5.07 0.44 24.62
CA LEU A 61 -4.43 1.48 23.80
C LEU A 61 -4.87 1.41 22.32
N ARG A 62 -5.27 0.23 21.82
CA ARG A 62 -5.69 0.03 20.42
C ARG A 62 -6.96 0.83 20.04
N THR A 63 -7.90 0.98 20.94
CA THR A 63 -9.17 1.68 20.65
C THR A 63 -9.11 3.17 20.98
N THR A 64 -8.21 3.58 21.88
CA THR A 64 -8.17 4.94 22.46
C THR A 64 -7.09 5.84 21.84
N ILE A 65 -6.04 5.29 21.22
CA ILE A 65 -4.99 6.10 20.56
C ILE A 65 -5.28 6.32 19.07
N ILE A 66 -5.95 5.39 18.40
CA ILE A 66 -6.33 5.55 16.98
C ILE A 66 -7.47 6.58 16.83
N SER A 67 -8.24 6.81 17.90
CA SER A 67 -9.26 7.87 18.03
C SER A 67 -8.83 9.02 18.96
N GLY A 68 -7.60 8.97 19.49
CA GLY A 68 -7.14 9.79 20.63
C GLY A 68 -6.71 11.19 20.29
N SER A 69 -6.61 11.53 19.01
CA SER A 69 -6.59 12.92 18.60
C SER A 69 -8.03 13.41 18.56
N THR A 70 -8.53 13.80 19.74
CA THR A 70 -9.59 14.82 19.83
C THR A 70 -8.98 16.15 19.36
N ARG A 71 -8.62 16.18 18.08
CA ARG A 71 -8.19 17.35 17.33
C ARG A 71 -9.32 18.35 17.46
N SER A 72 -8.96 19.61 17.64
CA SER A 72 -9.89 20.70 17.40
C SER A 72 -10.27 20.67 15.92
N ASN A 73 -11.29 19.87 15.62
CA ASN A 73 -12.28 20.22 14.64
C ASN A 73 -12.51 21.72 14.80
N VAL A 74 -12.43 22.46 13.70
CA VAL A 74 -13.34 23.59 13.56
C VAL A 74 -14.69 23.00 13.97
N ASN A 75 -15.23 23.41 15.11
CA ASN A 75 -16.50 22.94 15.65
C ASN A 75 -17.58 23.30 14.62
N VAL A 76 -17.71 22.47 13.58
CA VAL A 76 -18.84 22.46 12.70
C VAL A 76 -19.91 21.77 13.52
N SER A 77 -20.73 22.62 14.13
CA SER A 77 -22.02 22.27 14.70
C SER A 77 -22.66 21.10 13.94
N THR A 78 -23.25 20.16 14.67
CA THR A 78 -24.14 19.09 14.20
C THR A 78 -25.45 19.62 13.60
N THR A 79 -25.38 20.73 12.86
CA THR A 79 -26.38 21.14 11.90
C THR A 79 -26.24 20.23 10.69
N ALA A 80 -27.35 19.60 10.27
CA ALA A 80 -27.42 18.83 9.03
C ALA A 80 -26.62 19.53 7.92
N LYS A 81 -25.62 18.83 7.35
CA LYS A 81 -24.77 19.36 6.27
C LYS A 81 -25.70 19.68 5.09
N ILE A 82 -25.87 20.95 4.77
CA ILE A 82 -26.66 21.37 3.60
C ILE A 82 -25.84 21.01 2.35
N PRO A 83 -26.41 20.24 1.41
CA PRO A 83 -25.71 19.89 0.17
C PRO A 83 -25.19 21.13 -0.57
N GLN A 84 -23.92 21.12 -0.96
CA GLN A 84 -23.35 22.17 -1.80
C GLN A 84 -23.73 21.90 -3.27
N LEU A 85 -24.98 22.20 -3.62
CA LEU A 85 -25.57 21.89 -4.94
C LEU A 85 -24.82 22.51 -6.14
N ASP A 86 -23.98 23.53 -5.92
CA ASP A 86 -23.14 24.14 -6.96
C ASP A 86 -21.82 23.38 -7.22
N SER A 87 -21.54 22.30 -6.49
CA SER A 87 -20.28 21.55 -6.56
C SER A 87 -20.52 20.12 -7.04
N PHE A 88 -19.73 19.67 -8.01
CA PHE A 88 -19.72 18.29 -8.50
C PHE A 88 -18.28 17.78 -8.59
N HIS A 89 -18.05 16.59 -8.04
CA HIS A 89 -16.72 15.98 -8.00
C HIS A 89 -16.62 14.75 -8.92
N VAL A 90 -15.48 14.61 -9.60
CA VAL A 90 -15.18 13.41 -10.39
C VAL A 90 -13.93 12.72 -9.85
N HIS A 91 -14.08 11.48 -9.40
CA HIS A 91 -12.97 10.62 -9.02
C HIS A 91 -12.58 9.68 -10.16
N PHE A 92 -11.30 9.58 -10.48
CA PHE A 92 -10.77 8.66 -11.48
C PHE A 92 -10.19 7.41 -10.79
N GLY A 93 -10.76 6.25 -11.11
CA GLY A 93 -10.27 4.94 -10.69
C GLY A 93 -11.03 4.32 -9.52
N ALA A 94 -11.89 3.35 -9.80
CA ALA A 94 -12.58 2.53 -8.77
C ALA A 94 -11.65 1.43 -8.21
N GLY A 95 -10.38 1.75 -7.99
CA GLY A 95 -9.34 0.86 -7.48
C GLY A 95 -9.56 0.43 -6.03
N ARG A 96 -8.66 -0.40 -5.51
CA ARG A 96 -8.60 -0.75 -4.07
C ARG A 96 -8.50 0.51 -3.21
N LEU A 97 -7.60 1.43 -3.55
CA LEU A 97 -7.41 2.68 -2.81
C LEU A 97 -8.55 3.68 -3.05
N GLY A 98 -9.02 3.81 -4.29
CA GLY A 98 -10.13 4.70 -4.64
C GLY A 98 -11.40 4.38 -3.86
N LEU A 99 -11.76 3.10 -3.78
CA LEU A 99 -12.92 2.65 -3.02
C LEU A 99 -12.65 2.49 -1.51
N GLY A 100 -11.43 2.10 -1.13
CA GLY A 100 -11.07 1.81 0.26
C GLY A 100 -10.67 3.02 1.10
N LEU A 101 -10.30 4.14 0.48
CA LEU A 101 -9.84 5.35 1.19
C LEU A 101 -10.51 6.62 0.65
N VAL A 102 -10.51 6.82 -0.67
CA VAL A 102 -11.02 8.07 -1.27
C VAL A 102 -12.55 8.15 -1.18
N LEU A 103 -13.26 7.05 -1.46
CA LEU A 103 -14.72 6.98 -1.39
C LEU A 103 -15.28 7.34 -0.01
N PRO A 104 -14.79 6.79 1.12
CA PRO A 104 -15.18 7.25 2.45
C PRO A 104 -15.00 8.77 2.65
N ALA A 105 -13.90 9.33 2.15
CA ALA A 105 -13.65 10.77 2.26
C ALA A 105 -14.61 11.61 1.38
N LEU A 106 -15.02 11.09 0.23
CA LEU A 106 -16.04 11.70 -0.62
C LEU A 106 -17.41 11.70 0.06
N GLN A 107 -17.79 10.57 0.68
CA GLN A 107 -19.04 10.44 1.42
C GLN A 107 -19.15 11.46 2.55
N GLU A 108 -18.08 11.68 3.30
CA GLU A 108 -18.04 12.66 4.39
C GLU A 108 -18.17 14.12 3.91
N SER A 109 -17.87 14.40 2.64
CA SER A 109 -17.90 15.77 2.11
C SER A 109 -19.30 16.30 1.78
N ALA A 110 -20.31 15.40 1.66
CA ALA A 110 -21.66 15.76 1.24
C ALA A 110 -21.74 16.45 -0.16
N ILE A 111 -20.69 16.33 -0.98
CA ILE A 111 -20.64 16.85 -2.36
C ILE A 111 -21.02 15.73 -3.34
N PRO A 112 -21.97 15.93 -4.27
CA PRO A 112 -22.29 14.98 -5.32
C PRO A 112 -21.06 14.57 -6.12
N TYR A 113 -20.92 13.27 -6.41
CA TYR A 113 -19.74 12.79 -7.11
C TYR A 113 -19.99 11.59 -8.03
N ALA A 114 -19.11 11.45 -9.02
CA ALA A 114 -19.04 10.28 -9.87
C ALA A 114 -17.64 9.66 -9.83
N ILE A 115 -17.59 8.33 -9.70
CA ILE A 115 -16.37 7.55 -9.88
C ILE A 115 -16.33 7.03 -11.31
N LEU A 116 -15.32 7.41 -12.08
CA LEU A 116 -15.10 6.95 -13.44
C LEU A 116 -14.13 5.77 -13.45
N GLN A 117 -14.54 4.70 -14.09
CA GLN A 117 -13.73 3.50 -14.23
C GLN A 117 -13.92 2.88 -15.61
N ARG A 118 -12.80 2.56 -16.27
CA ARG A 118 -12.83 1.79 -17.52
C ARG A 118 -13.31 0.36 -17.24
N PRO A 119 -14.21 -0.20 -18.07
CA PRO A 119 -14.50 -1.62 -18.07
C PRO A 119 -13.22 -2.46 -18.19
N SER A 120 -13.11 -3.50 -17.38
CA SER A 120 -12.05 -4.52 -17.43
C SER A 120 -12.66 -5.89 -17.12
N LYS A 121 -11.84 -6.96 -17.18
CA LYS A 121 -12.28 -8.33 -16.85
C LYS A 121 -12.88 -8.42 -15.46
N GLU A 122 -12.35 -7.68 -14.50
CA GLU A 122 -12.84 -7.62 -13.11
C GLU A 122 -14.19 -6.92 -12.99
N TRP A 123 -14.53 -6.03 -13.94
CA TRP A 123 -15.78 -5.26 -13.96
C TRP A 123 -16.82 -5.84 -14.92
N SER A 124 -16.46 -6.82 -15.76
CA SER A 124 -17.32 -7.27 -16.86
C SER A 124 -18.64 -7.83 -16.37
N SER A 125 -18.62 -8.50 -15.22
CA SER A 125 -19.82 -9.09 -14.63
C SER A 125 -20.85 -8.00 -14.25
N LEU A 126 -20.40 -6.88 -13.69
CA LEU A 126 -21.26 -5.72 -13.43
C LEU A 126 -21.64 -4.96 -14.71
N ALA A 127 -20.66 -4.69 -15.57
CA ALA A 127 -20.87 -3.86 -16.76
C ALA A 127 -21.87 -4.49 -17.75
N TRP A 128 -21.94 -5.82 -17.81
CA TRP A 128 -22.73 -6.55 -18.83
C TRP A 128 -23.93 -7.33 -18.29
N ASN A 129 -23.88 -7.83 -17.06
CA ASN A 129 -24.91 -8.76 -16.57
C ASN A 129 -25.81 -8.16 -15.48
N HIS A 130 -25.38 -7.08 -14.84
CA HIS A 130 -26.13 -6.49 -13.74
C HIS A 130 -27.25 -5.58 -14.26
N LYS A 131 -28.47 -5.82 -13.79
CA LYS A 131 -29.69 -5.12 -14.23
C LYS A 131 -30.19 -4.08 -13.24
N ASP A 132 -29.79 -4.20 -11.97
CA ASP A 132 -30.15 -3.22 -10.97
C ASP A 132 -29.28 -1.97 -11.19
N PRO A 133 -29.88 -0.76 -11.27
CA PRO A 133 -29.11 0.47 -11.33
C PRO A 133 -28.41 0.80 -10.01
N GLN A 134 -28.68 0.09 -8.91
CA GLN A 134 -28.03 0.33 -7.61
C GLN A 134 -27.00 -0.75 -7.29
N ILE A 135 -25.83 -0.31 -6.82
CA ILE A 135 -24.75 -1.19 -6.39
C ILE A 135 -24.26 -0.87 -4.98
N LYS A 136 -24.08 -1.89 -4.15
CA LYS A 136 -23.53 -1.71 -2.80
C LYS A 136 -22.01 -1.75 -2.83
N VAL A 137 -21.37 -0.83 -2.12
CA VAL A 137 -19.93 -0.88 -1.84
C VAL A 137 -19.73 -1.17 -0.37
N LEU A 138 -19.02 -2.27 -0.08
CA LEU A 138 -18.74 -2.74 1.27
C LEU A 138 -17.24 -2.58 1.58
N LEU A 139 -16.93 -1.98 2.72
CA LEU A 139 -15.58 -1.96 3.30
C LEU A 139 -15.58 -2.87 4.52
N ASN A 140 -14.80 -3.96 4.48
CA ASN A 140 -14.78 -4.96 5.55
C ASN A 140 -16.19 -5.43 5.95
N ASP A 141 -17.03 -5.72 4.94
CA ASP A 141 -18.44 -6.13 5.06
C ASP A 141 -19.43 -5.06 5.59
N GLU A 142 -18.98 -3.81 5.82
CA GLU A 142 -19.82 -2.68 6.21
C GLU A 142 -20.16 -1.79 5.01
N GLU A 143 -21.40 -1.30 4.90
CA GLU A 143 -21.80 -0.42 3.81
C GLU A 143 -21.06 0.92 3.88
N ALA A 144 -20.27 1.24 2.86
CA ALA A 144 -19.52 2.48 2.79
C ALA A 144 -20.30 3.63 2.14
N VAL A 145 -21.35 3.30 1.39
CA VAL A 145 -22.29 4.27 0.82
C VAL A 145 -23.69 3.84 1.26
N PRO A 146 -24.30 4.53 2.22
CA PRO A 146 -25.67 4.25 2.63
C PRO A 146 -26.61 4.29 1.42
N GLY A 147 -27.42 3.25 1.23
CA GLY A 147 -28.34 3.15 0.09
C GLY A 147 -27.71 2.68 -1.22
N GLY A 148 -26.39 2.59 -1.30
CA GLY A 148 -25.65 2.17 -2.51
C GLY A 148 -25.33 3.33 -3.46
N MET A 149 -24.63 3.00 -4.54
CA MET A 149 -24.27 3.91 -5.62
C MET A 149 -25.10 3.62 -6.87
N HIS A 150 -25.43 4.65 -7.63
CA HIS A 150 -26.05 4.46 -8.93
C HIS A 150 -25.01 4.02 -9.97
N LEU A 151 -25.25 2.90 -10.64
CA LEU A 151 -24.37 2.27 -11.62
C LEU A 151 -24.76 2.65 -13.05
N TYR A 152 -23.87 3.35 -13.74
CA TYR A 152 -23.96 3.59 -15.17
C TYR A 152 -23.03 2.66 -15.94
N THR A 153 -23.55 1.96 -16.95
CA THR A 153 -22.80 1.05 -17.82
C THR A 153 -23.09 1.37 -19.28
N ASN A 154 -22.29 0.79 -20.19
CA ASN A 154 -22.55 0.91 -21.63
C ASN A 154 -23.92 0.36 -22.08
N ASN A 155 -24.57 -0.49 -21.27
CA ASN A 155 -25.81 -1.18 -21.66
C ASN A 155 -27.07 -0.51 -21.11
N ASN A 156 -26.98 0.14 -19.95
CA ASN A 156 -28.16 0.54 -19.19
C ASN A 156 -28.51 2.01 -19.38
N ASP A 157 -27.60 2.87 -19.85
CA ASP A 157 -27.91 4.29 -20.06
C ASP A 157 -27.19 4.89 -21.26
N LYS A 158 -27.98 5.45 -22.19
CA LYS A 158 -27.47 6.26 -23.30
C LYS A 158 -27.26 7.72 -22.92
N ASP A 159 -27.91 8.17 -21.85
CA ASP A 159 -27.89 9.55 -21.41
C ASP A 159 -27.53 9.59 -19.92
N LEU A 160 -26.25 9.86 -19.61
CA LEU A 160 -25.84 10.17 -18.24
C LEU A 160 -26.73 11.31 -17.71
N PRO A 161 -27.21 11.23 -16.45
CA PRO A 161 -28.04 12.30 -15.87
C PRO A 161 -27.28 13.63 -15.89
N GLU A 162 -28.03 14.73 -15.86
CA GLU A 162 -27.47 16.00 -15.43
C GLU A 162 -27.30 15.94 -13.92
N ILE A 163 -26.09 15.59 -13.49
CA ILE A 163 -25.76 15.45 -12.06
C ILE A 163 -25.77 16.84 -11.43
N GLY A 164 -26.45 16.98 -10.29
CA GLY A 164 -26.60 18.26 -9.58
C GLY A 164 -27.98 18.94 -9.66
N GLU A 165 -28.99 18.31 -10.29
CA GLU A 165 -30.38 18.80 -10.28
C GLU A 165 -31.29 18.08 -9.28
N ALA A 166 -30.77 17.16 -8.46
CA ALA A 166 -31.59 16.45 -7.47
C ALA A 166 -32.27 17.43 -6.50
N GLU A 167 -33.61 17.47 -6.54
CA GLU A 167 -34.42 18.10 -5.51
C GLU A 167 -34.20 17.32 -4.21
N CYS A 168 -33.41 17.87 -3.29
CA CYS A 168 -33.33 17.31 -1.96
C CYS A 168 -34.68 17.39 -1.28
N ASP A 169 -35.22 16.24 -0.91
CA ASP A 169 -36.34 16.18 0.01
C ASP A 169 -35.90 16.80 1.34
N PRO A 170 -36.47 17.96 1.75
CA PRO A 170 -36.09 18.60 3.00
C PRO A 170 -36.44 17.76 4.23
N GLU A 171 -37.31 16.74 4.09
CA GLU A 171 -37.62 15.80 5.17
C GLU A 171 -36.59 14.66 5.29
N SER A 172 -35.75 14.46 4.27
CA SER A 172 -34.80 13.34 4.16
C SER A 172 -33.42 13.77 3.62
N PRO A 173 -32.73 14.76 4.22
CA PRO A 173 -31.48 15.32 3.67
C PRO A 173 -30.31 14.31 3.60
N GLU A 174 -30.38 13.22 4.37
CA GLU A 174 -29.38 12.13 4.35
C GLU A 174 -29.51 11.24 3.10
N GLU A 175 -30.66 11.23 2.43
CA GLU A 175 -30.93 10.44 1.21
C GLU A 175 -30.56 11.20 -0.08
N CYS A 176 -30.08 12.44 0.02
CA CYS A 176 -29.89 13.33 -1.14
C CYS A 176 -28.48 13.29 -1.78
N TYR A 177 -27.60 12.39 -1.34
CA TYR A 177 -26.23 12.37 -1.86
C TYR A 177 -26.11 11.51 -3.13
N GLU A 178 -26.21 12.17 -4.27
CA GLU A 178 -25.95 11.58 -5.59
C GLU A 178 -24.53 11.00 -5.67
N SER A 179 -24.45 9.68 -5.55
CA SER A 179 -23.22 8.89 -5.59
C SER A 179 -23.26 7.97 -6.80
N HIS A 180 -22.38 8.19 -7.78
CA HIS A 180 -22.43 7.46 -9.05
C HIS A 180 -21.15 6.64 -9.31
N LEU A 181 -21.31 5.43 -9.83
CA LEU A 181 -20.24 4.62 -10.40
C LEU A 181 -20.47 4.50 -11.91
N VAL A 182 -19.55 5.05 -12.70
CA VAL A 182 -19.66 5.12 -14.16
C VAL A 182 -18.64 4.17 -14.79
N LEU A 183 -19.13 2.98 -15.19
CA LEU A 183 -18.36 1.91 -15.83
C LEU A 183 -18.50 1.96 -17.36
N THR A 184 -17.78 2.88 -17.99
CA THR A 184 -17.83 3.09 -19.45
C THR A 184 -16.48 3.43 -20.05
N ASN A 185 -16.33 3.17 -21.35
CA ASN A 185 -15.23 3.68 -22.18
C ASN A 185 -15.72 4.78 -23.14
N ASP A 186 -16.97 5.25 -22.98
CA ASP A 186 -17.55 6.28 -23.83
C ASP A 186 -16.93 7.64 -23.53
N LYS A 187 -16.12 8.14 -24.46
CA LYS A 187 -15.42 9.42 -24.33
C LYS A 187 -16.38 10.61 -24.22
N PRO A 188 -17.45 10.71 -25.04
CA PRO A 188 -18.51 11.71 -24.84
C PRO A 188 -19.07 11.74 -23.42
N ALA A 189 -19.44 10.59 -22.85
CA ALA A 189 -19.93 10.48 -21.48
C ALA A 189 -18.93 11.04 -20.46
N TRP A 190 -17.66 10.61 -20.52
CA TRP A 190 -16.62 11.16 -19.65
C TRP A 190 -16.40 12.65 -19.85
N SER A 191 -16.43 13.13 -21.11
CA SER A 191 -16.27 14.55 -21.43
C SER A 191 -17.41 15.41 -20.87
N LYS A 192 -18.65 14.90 -20.86
CA LYS A 192 -19.80 15.58 -20.22
C LYS A 192 -19.54 15.79 -18.73
N LEU A 193 -19.20 14.72 -18.01
CA LEU A 193 -18.93 14.77 -16.56
C LEU A 193 -17.73 15.66 -16.22
N ILE A 194 -16.64 15.55 -16.98
CA ILE A 194 -15.43 16.35 -16.77
C ILE A 194 -15.70 17.85 -16.95
N LYS A 195 -16.56 18.23 -17.89
CA LYS A 195 -16.92 19.64 -18.11
C LYS A 195 -17.84 20.20 -17.02
N GLN A 196 -18.65 19.36 -16.40
CA GLN A 196 -19.53 19.73 -15.29
C GLN A 196 -18.78 19.81 -13.95
N ALA A 197 -17.75 18.98 -13.78
CA ALA A 197 -17.01 18.87 -12.53
C ALA A 197 -16.30 20.17 -12.15
N THR A 198 -16.46 20.55 -10.87
CA THR A 198 -15.75 21.67 -10.26
C THR A 198 -14.44 21.21 -9.61
N SER A 199 -14.30 19.91 -9.34
CA SER A 199 -13.10 19.30 -8.79
C SER A 199 -12.95 17.84 -9.23
N PHE A 200 -11.73 17.34 -9.09
CA PHE A 200 -11.32 16.01 -9.46
C PHE A 200 -10.49 15.36 -8.36
N SER A 201 -10.48 14.03 -8.30
CA SER A 201 -9.45 13.27 -7.58
C SER A 201 -9.04 12.04 -8.37
N CYS A 202 -7.87 11.46 -8.12
CA CYS A 202 -7.44 10.25 -8.82
C CYS A 202 -6.64 9.31 -7.92
N SER A 203 -6.80 8.00 -8.15
CA SER A 203 -5.93 6.95 -7.60
C SER A 203 -5.83 5.79 -8.60
N VAL A 204 -4.98 5.96 -9.61
CA VAL A 204 -4.95 5.13 -10.83
C VAL A 204 -3.56 4.56 -11.13
N GLY A 205 -2.55 4.91 -10.35
CA GLY A 205 -1.20 4.36 -10.43
C GLY A 205 -0.21 5.21 -11.25
N PRO A 206 1.01 4.69 -11.47
CA PRO A 206 2.16 5.46 -11.97
C PRO A 206 1.97 6.02 -13.39
N THR A 207 1.08 5.44 -14.19
CA THR A 207 0.78 5.89 -15.56
C THR A 207 -0.31 6.97 -15.61
N VAL A 208 -0.73 7.54 -14.47
CA VAL A 208 -1.76 8.59 -14.41
C VAL A 208 -1.53 9.72 -15.41
N HIS A 209 -0.29 10.19 -15.53
CA HIS A 209 0.09 11.29 -16.41
C HIS A 209 -0.02 10.95 -17.91
N GLU A 210 0.02 9.67 -18.28
CA GLU A 210 -0.03 9.23 -19.67
C GLU A 210 -1.43 9.28 -20.25
N TRP A 211 -2.46 9.07 -19.43
CA TRP A 211 -3.85 8.97 -19.90
C TRP A 211 -4.77 10.03 -19.29
N LEU A 212 -4.62 10.38 -18.01
CA LEU A 212 -5.45 11.40 -17.37
C LEU A 212 -5.05 12.80 -17.85
N GLY A 213 -3.76 13.02 -18.08
CA GLY A 213 -3.22 14.26 -18.66
C GLY A 213 -3.89 14.62 -19.98
N PRO A 214 -3.82 13.77 -21.02
CA PRO A 214 -4.52 13.99 -22.29
C PRO A 214 -6.04 14.17 -22.16
N LEU A 215 -6.68 13.43 -21.24
CA LEU A 215 -8.12 13.52 -21.01
C LEU A 215 -8.53 14.89 -20.46
N LEU A 216 -7.84 15.40 -19.44
CA LEU A 216 -8.15 16.70 -18.82
C LEU A 216 -7.66 17.90 -19.64
N LYS A 217 -6.70 17.71 -20.57
CA LYS A 217 -6.27 18.76 -21.53
C LYS A 217 -7.40 19.29 -22.42
N GLN A 218 -8.54 18.59 -22.52
CA GLN A 218 -9.72 19.07 -23.24
C GLN A 218 -10.40 20.26 -22.55
N LEU A 219 -10.17 20.48 -21.25
CA LEU A 219 -10.71 21.61 -20.50
C LEU A 219 -10.07 22.92 -20.98
N PRO A 220 -10.80 24.05 -21.03
CA PRO A 220 -10.23 25.32 -21.50
C PRO A 220 -9.09 25.79 -20.59
N ILE A 221 -8.13 26.49 -21.18
CA ILE A 221 -7.13 27.25 -20.41
C ILE A 221 -7.87 28.42 -19.76
N LYS A 222 -7.62 28.66 -18.46
CA LYS A 222 -8.16 29.79 -17.72
C LYS A 222 -7.02 30.60 -17.10
N ASP A 223 -6.95 31.89 -17.38
CA ASP A 223 -5.89 32.74 -16.83
C ASP A 223 -6.03 32.90 -15.32
N ASP A 224 -7.27 33.09 -14.85
CA ASP A 224 -7.59 33.14 -13.43
C ASP A 224 -7.45 31.76 -12.79
N VAL A 225 -6.46 31.64 -11.90
CA VAL A 225 -6.17 30.44 -11.13
C VAL A 225 -7.39 29.99 -10.33
N SER A 226 -8.11 30.91 -9.68
CA SER A 226 -9.24 30.58 -8.80
C SER A 226 -10.43 29.97 -9.52
N SER A 227 -10.54 30.20 -10.84
CA SER A 227 -11.59 29.64 -11.69
C SER A 227 -11.28 28.24 -12.24
N ARG A 228 -10.04 27.75 -12.07
CA ARG A 228 -9.61 26.43 -12.54
C ARG A 228 -10.11 25.34 -11.58
N PRO A 229 -10.66 24.23 -12.08
CA PRO A 229 -10.97 23.09 -11.23
C PRO A 229 -9.71 22.55 -10.56
N VAL A 230 -9.89 21.93 -9.40
CA VAL A 230 -8.80 21.38 -8.58
C VAL A 230 -8.76 19.86 -8.72
N LEU A 231 -7.58 19.28 -8.97
CA LEU A 231 -7.34 17.84 -8.98
C LEU A 231 -6.53 17.44 -7.74
N TYR A 232 -7.17 16.67 -6.84
CA TYR A 232 -6.54 16.05 -5.67
C TYR A 232 -5.92 14.71 -6.06
N ALA A 233 -4.61 14.69 -6.28
CA ALA A 233 -3.91 13.52 -6.80
C ALA A 233 -3.51 12.57 -5.67
N CYS A 234 -4.36 11.57 -5.40
CA CYS A 234 -4.20 10.54 -4.38
C CYS A 234 -3.38 9.35 -4.92
N GLU A 235 -2.17 9.62 -5.39
CA GLU A 235 -1.26 8.64 -6.00
C GLU A 235 -0.03 8.39 -5.12
N ASN A 236 0.51 7.17 -5.17
CA ASN A 236 1.78 6.86 -4.49
C ASN A 236 3.00 7.39 -5.27
N ASP A 237 2.90 7.55 -6.59
CA ASP A 237 3.98 8.02 -7.45
C ASP A 237 3.92 9.55 -7.63
N HIS A 238 4.64 10.26 -6.76
CA HIS A 238 4.72 11.72 -6.81
C HIS A 238 5.47 12.27 -8.04
N ASN A 239 6.32 11.47 -8.70
CA ASN A 239 6.95 11.88 -9.96
C ASN A 239 5.91 11.89 -11.07
N ALA A 240 5.05 10.88 -11.13
CA ALA A 240 3.92 10.85 -12.05
C ALA A 240 2.95 12.03 -11.82
N VAL A 241 2.66 12.36 -10.56
CA VAL A 241 1.84 13.54 -10.22
C VAL A 241 2.50 14.85 -10.66
N THR A 242 3.82 14.96 -10.52
CA THR A 242 4.57 16.15 -10.98
C THR A 242 4.44 16.31 -12.50
N LYS A 243 4.69 15.24 -13.27
CA LYS A 243 4.50 15.24 -14.73
C LYS A 243 3.06 15.58 -15.13
N LEU A 244 2.07 15.06 -14.39
CA LEU A 244 0.65 15.37 -14.61
C LEU A 244 0.37 16.86 -14.36
N SER A 245 0.91 17.43 -13.29
CA SER A 245 0.78 18.85 -12.95
C SER A 245 1.32 19.75 -14.07
N GLU A 246 2.52 19.46 -14.58
CA GLU A 246 3.12 20.17 -15.72
C GLU A 246 2.25 20.08 -16.97
N GLN A 247 1.70 18.90 -17.26
CA GLN A 247 0.83 18.70 -18.42
C GLN A 247 -0.50 19.48 -18.36
N LEU A 248 -1.00 19.76 -17.15
CA LEU A 248 -2.30 20.39 -16.92
C LEU A 248 -2.20 21.89 -16.58
N GLU A 249 -1.00 22.46 -16.69
CA GLU A 249 -0.75 23.87 -16.44
C GLU A 249 -1.74 24.77 -17.20
N GLY A 250 -2.28 25.78 -16.51
CA GLY A 250 -3.27 26.70 -17.06
C GLY A 250 -4.71 26.17 -17.12
N ARG A 251 -4.94 24.87 -16.91
CA ARG A 251 -6.28 24.23 -17.06
C ARG A 251 -6.83 23.72 -15.73
N VAL A 252 -6.01 22.98 -14.99
CA VAL A 252 -6.39 22.34 -13.73
C VAL A 252 -5.32 22.64 -12.68
N GLN A 253 -5.74 22.94 -11.46
CA GLN A 253 -4.81 23.06 -10.33
C GLN A 253 -4.58 21.70 -9.71
N VAL A 254 -3.37 21.16 -9.80
CA VAL A 254 -3.05 19.88 -9.19
C VAL A 254 -2.58 20.08 -7.75
N VAL A 255 -3.25 19.42 -6.81
CA VAL A 255 -2.89 19.31 -5.40
C VAL A 255 -2.37 17.89 -5.18
N PRO A 256 -1.05 17.69 -5.02
CA PRO A 256 -0.51 16.39 -4.67
C PRO A 256 -1.00 15.97 -3.27
N CYS A 257 -1.45 14.73 -3.13
CA CYS A 257 -1.85 14.17 -1.85
C CYS A 257 -0.93 13.00 -1.48
N MET A 258 -0.49 12.94 -0.22
CA MET A 258 0.06 11.72 0.35
C MET A 258 -1.09 10.87 0.86
N VAL A 259 -1.11 9.61 0.45
CA VAL A 259 -2.13 8.64 0.85
C VAL A 259 -1.53 7.44 1.57
N ASP A 260 -2.22 6.97 2.60
CA ASP A 260 -1.83 5.81 3.38
C ASP A 260 -3.05 5.02 3.86
N ARG A 261 -3.27 3.86 3.25
CA ARG A 261 -4.14 2.80 3.76
C ARG A 261 -3.82 1.50 3.04
N ILE A 262 -3.67 0.41 3.78
CA ILE A 262 -3.53 -0.93 3.22
C ILE A 262 -4.90 -1.44 2.81
N CYS A 263 -5.12 -1.48 1.49
CA CYS A 263 -6.31 -2.07 0.87
C CYS A 263 -5.86 -3.34 0.15
N ALA A 264 -6.07 -4.51 0.75
CA ALA A 264 -5.46 -5.75 0.25
C ALA A 264 -6.20 -6.30 -0.97
N ARG A 265 -7.53 -6.33 -0.91
CA ARG A 265 -8.37 -7.02 -1.90
C ARG A 265 -9.57 -6.18 -2.32
N ARG A 266 -9.99 -6.36 -3.57
CA ARG A 266 -11.29 -5.93 -4.07
C ARG A 266 -11.94 -7.11 -4.79
N THR A 267 -13.18 -7.40 -4.45
CA THR A 267 -13.99 -8.44 -5.09
C THR A 267 -15.25 -7.81 -5.66
N VAL A 268 -15.58 -8.14 -6.90
CA VAL A 268 -16.76 -7.65 -7.61
C VAL A 268 -17.75 -8.81 -7.73
N ASP A 269 -18.85 -8.74 -7.00
CA ASP A 269 -19.93 -9.73 -6.98
C ASP A 269 -21.15 -9.15 -7.73
N SER A 270 -21.25 -9.50 -9.02
CA SER A 270 -22.34 -9.04 -9.86
C SER A 270 -23.70 -9.64 -9.53
N ASP A 271 -23.70 -10.86 -8.98
CA ASP A 271 -24.92 -11.63 -8.75
C ASP A 271 -25.71 -11.01 -7.61
N ASN A 272 -24.99 -10.47 -6.62
CA ASN A 272 -25.57 -9.78 -5.48
C ASN A 272 -25.53 -8.25 -5.59
N GLY A 273 -24.94 -7.70 -6.67
CA GLY A 273 -24.78 -6.25 -6.86
C GLY A 273 -23.89 -5.61 -5.79
N ARG A 274 -22.73 -6.21 -5.52
CA ARG A 274 -21.82 -5.79 -4.45
C ARG A 274 -20.39 -5.64 -4.93
N ILE A 275 -19.71 -4.63 -4.43
CA ILE A 275 -18.25 -4.49 -4.48
C ILE A 275 -17.75 -4.57 -3.06
N VAL A 276 -16.88 -5.53 -2.76
CA VAL A 276 -16.28 -5.69 -1.43
C VAL A 276 -14.82 -5.29 -1.51
N VAL A 277 -14.38 -4.41 -0.61
CA VAL A 277 -12.97 -4.04 -0.45
C VAL A 277 -12.52 -4.41 0.95
N GLU A 278 -11.46 -5.20 1.02
CA GLU A 278 -10.81 -5.61 2.28
C GLU A 278 -9.69 -4.62 2.59
N THR A 279 -9.77 -4.00 3.77
CA THR A 279 -8.84 -2.97 4.25
C THR A 279 -8.38 -3.29 5.67
N GLU A 280 -7.22 -2.77 6.05
CA GLU A 280 -6.80 -2.79 7.46
C GLU A 280 -7.75 -1.99 8.38
N GLU A 281 -7.63 -2.19 9.70
CA GLU A 281 -8.43 -1.46 10.71
C GLU A 281 -8.13 0.05 10.72
N PHE A 282 -6.93 0.46 10.33
CA PHE A 282 -6.59 1.87 10.21
C PHE A 282 -7.44 2.53 9.13
N SER A 283 -8.17 3.59 9.49
CA SER A 283 -9.07 4.34 8.60
C SER A 283 -8.37 4.99 7.41
N GLY A 284 -7.06 5.20 7.55
CA GLY A 284 -6.19 5.73 6.51
C GLY A 284 -5.84 7.20 6.71
N SER A 285 -5.08 7.75 5.76
CA SER A 285 -4.74 9.17 5.74
C SER A 285 -4.66 9.69 4.31
N ILE A 286 -5.21 10.90 4.09
CA ILE A 286 -5.08 11.71 2.88
C ILE A 286 -4.55 13.06 3.32
N ILE A 287 -3.28 13.35 3.04
CA ILE A 287 -2.61 14.59 3.43
C ILE A 287 -2.35 15.43 2.20
N MET A 288 -2.94 16.62 2.14
CA MET A 288 -2.73 17.54 1.02
C MET A 288 -1.34 18.17 1.14
N LEU A 289 -0.45 17.90 0.18
CA LEU A 289 0.93 18.38 0.24
C LEU A 289 1.08 19.83 -0.22
N LYS A 290 -0.02 20.43 -0.68
CA LYS A 290 -0.14 21.85 -1.01
C LYS A 290 -1.50 22.34 -0.53
N ALA A 291 -1.53 23.55 0.01
CA ALA A 291 -2.78 24.19 0.40
C ALA A 291 -3.75 24.24 -0.80
N PRO A 292 -4.98 23.74 -0.66
CA PRO A 292 -5.97 23.86 -1.71
C PRO A 292 -6.36 25.32 -1.90
N PRO A 293 -6.67 25.75 -3.13
CA PRO A 293 -7.04 27.13 -3.45
C PRO A 293 -8.48 27.47 -3.05
N VAL A 294 -9.20 26.52 -2.46
CA VAL A 294 -10.61 26.63 -2.08
C VAL A 294 -10.73 26.69 -0.57
N ASP A 295 -11.85 27.26 -0.10
CA ASP A 295 -12.25 27.18 1.30
C ASP A 295 -12.18 25.72 1.80
N PRO A 296 -11.51 25.44 2.94
CA PRO A 296 -11.43 24.10 3.52
C PRO A 296 -12.80 23.40 3.66
N HIS A 297 -13.88 24.15 3.88
CA HIS A 297 -15.24 23.61 4.00
C HIS A 297 -15.85 23.20 2.65
N ARG A 298 -15.19 23.50 1.52
CA ARG A 298 -15.63 23.18 0.15
C ARG A 298 -14.75 22.14 -0.53
N ILE A 299 -13.85 21.51 0.22
CA ILE A 299 -13.01 20.42 -0.28
C ILE A 299 -13.88 19.15 -0.44
N PRO A 300 -13.80 18.44 -1.59
CA PRO A 300 -14.57 17.22 -1.86
C PRO A 300 -14.10 15.99 -1.06
N LEU A 301 -12.98 16.08 -0.35
CA LEU A 301 -12.45 15.04 0.50
C LEU A 301 -12.52 15.56 1.94
N GLN A 302 -13.31 14.91 2.79
CA GLN A 302 -13.45 15.24 4.21
C GLN A 302 -13.42 13.99 5.10
N GLY A 303 -13.65 14.17 6.41
CA GLY A 303 -13.61 13.14 7.42
C GLY A 303 -12.25 13.02 8.12
N ASP A 304 -12.18 12.18 9.14
CA ASP A 304 -11.03 12.07 10.05
C ASP A 304 -9.73 11.62 9.35
N ALA A 305 -9.85 10.98 8.18
CA ALA A 305 -8.71 10.56 7.38
C ALA A 305 -8.10 11.71 6.56
N VAL A 306 -8.79 12.83 6.38
CA VAL A 306 -8.30 13.94 5.52
C VAL A 306 -7.65 15.03 6.36
N PHE A 307 -6.45 15.42 5.98
CA PHE A 307 -5.70 16.46 6.66
C PHE A 307 -5.14 17.49 5.67
N VAL A 308 -5.34 18.76 6.00
CA VAL A 308 -4.79 19.91 5.28
C VAL A 308 -3.76 20.57 6.21
N PRO A 309 -2.46 20.33 6.00
CA PRO A 309 -1.40 20.96 6.78
C PRO A 309 -1.48 22.49 6.76
N GLU A 310 -1.07 23.12 7.87
CA GLU A 310 -0.99 24.58 7.99
C GLU A 310 -0.02 25.18 6.96
N ASP A 311 1.11 24.50 6.72
CA ASP A 311 2.13 24.93 5.77
C ASP A 311 2.86 23.77 5.07
N ALA A 312 3.75 24.13 4.15
CA ALA A 312 4.52 23.19 3.35
C ALA A 312 5.56 22.39 4.15
N GLU A 313 6.09 22.92 5.26
CA GLU A 313 7.06 22.20 6.09
C GLU A 313 6.39 21.08 6.88
N VAL A 314 5.21 21.35 7.43
CA VAL A 314 4.37 20.35 8.11
C VAL A 314 3.89 19.29 7.11
N ALA A 315 3.50 19.70 5.90
CA ALA A 315 3.14 18.76 4.83
C ALA A 315 4.30 17.83 4.46
N GLU A 316 5.50 18.38 4.27
CA GLU A 316 6.71 17.62 3.96
C GLU A 316 7.11 16.68 5.11
N TYR A 317 6.95 17.12 6.37
CA TYR A 317 7.14 16.26 7.54
C TYR A 317 6.24 15.02 7.49
N PHE A 318 4.94 15.21 7.24
CA PHE A 318 3.99 14.10 7.16
C PHE A 318 4.29 13.16 6.00
N TYR A 319 4.68 13.72 4.85
CA TYR A 319 5.12 12.95 3.69
C TYR A 319 6.33 12.06 4.04
N LYS A 320 7.38 12.64 4.63
CA LYS A 320 8.58 11.90 5.05
C LYS A 320 8.30 10.91 6.18
N ARG A 321 7.40 11.23 7.10
CA ARG A 321 6.95 10.32 8.16
C ARG A 321 6.38 9.05 7.56
N LYS A 322 5.48 9.15 6.58
CA LYS A 322 4.93 7.97 5.87
C LYS A 322 6.02 7.23 5.10
N LEU A 323 6.88 7.96 4.39
CA LEU A 323 7.97 7.37 3.60
C LEU A 323 8.93 6.54 4.47
N LEU A 324 9.27 7.01 5.66
CA LEU A 324 10.20 6.31 6.57
C LEU A 324 9.48 5.24 7.41
N LEU A 325 8.40 5.60 8.10
CA LEU A 325 7.77 4.70 9.06
C LEU A 325 6.88 3.66 8.43
N VAL A 326 6.22 3.96 7.31
CA VAL A 326 5.37 2.97 6.62
C VAL A 326 6.18 2.30 5.51
N ASN A 327 6.57 3.05 4.47
CA ASN A 327 7.28 2.45 3.32
C ASN A 327 8.68 1.92 3.72
N GLY A 328 9.40 2.65 4.56
CA GLY A 328 10.74 2.27 5.03
C GLY A 328 10.71 1.06 5.95
N MET A 329 9.79 0.99 6.91
CA MET A 329 9.60 -0.23 7.71
C MET A 329 9.18 -1.42 6.88
N HIS A 330 8.26 -1.23 5.94
CA HIS A 330 7.83 -2.32 5.08
C HIS A 330 9.00 -2.88 4.26
N THR A 331 9.85 -1.99 3.74
CA THR A 331 11.09 -2.35 3.05
C THR A 331 12.06 -3.10 3.97
N ALA A 332 12.24 -2.65 5.22
CA ALA A 332 13.07 -3.32 6.20
C ALA A 332 12.56 -4.74 6.52
N LEU A 333 11.25 -4.94 6.66
CA LEU A 333 10.63 -6.25 6.80
C LEU A 333 10.91 -7.15 5.59
N GLY A 334 10.81 -6.61 4.37
CA GLY A 334 11.16 -7.35 3.15
C GLY A 334 12.59 -7.87 3.15
N PHE A 335 13.56 -7.02 3.52
CA PHE A 335 14.95 -7.44 3.63
C PHE A 335 15.21 -8.39 4.81
N LEU A 336 14.56 -8.18 5.96
CA LEU A 336 14.63 -9.12 7.08
C LEU A 336 14.14 -10.50 6.66
N THR A 337 13.03 -10.59 5.91
CA THR A 337 12.50 -11.86 5.40
C THR A 337 13.51 -12.56 4.50
N LEU A 338 14.08 -11.86 3.51
CA LEU A 338 15.08 -12.45 2.60
C LEU A 338 16.31 -12.95 3.36
N VAL A 339 16.78 -12.16 4.33
CA VAL A 339 17.96 -12.47 5.13
C VAL A 339 17.71 -13.64 6.10
N ASP A 340 16.53 -13.71 6.71
CA ASP A 340 16.14 -14.82 7.59
C ASP A 340 15.96 -16.12 6.80
N HIS A 341 15.25 -16.06 5.67
CA HIS A 341 15.02 -17.21 4.79
C HIS A 341 16.34 -17.86 4.37
N GLU A 342 17.30 -17.05 3.89
CA GLU A 342 18.62 -17.55 3.48
C GLU A 342 19.41 -18.15 4.66
N THR A 343 19.24 -17.62 5.88
CA THR A 343 19.90 -18.18 7.08
C THR A 343 19.34 -19.55 7.42
N SER A 344 18.01 -19.67 7.37
CA SER A 344 17.28 -20.90 7.65
C SER A 344 17.59 -21.99 6.63
N PHE A 345 17.66 -21.62 5.35
CA PHE A 345 18.03 -22.55 4.26
C PHE A 345 19.49 -23.03 4.40
N LYS A 346 20.45 -22.11 4.59
CA LYS A 346 21.86 -22.48 4.85
C LYS A 346 22.05 -23.32 6.10
N ARG A 347 21.14 -23.22 7.08
CA ARG A 347 21.17 -24.07 8.29
C ARG A 347 20.65 -25.47 7.98
N LEU A 348 19.62 -25.60 7.15
CA LEU A 348 19.10 -26.89 6.69
C LEU A 348 20.11 -27.62 5.81
N ASP A 349 20.78 -26.93 4.88
CA ASP A 349 21.82 -27.54 4.03
C ASP A 349 23.02 -28.05 4.84
N ARG A 350 23.48 -27.28 5.85
CA ARG A 350 24.54 -27.73 6.77
C ARG A 350 24.14 -28.92 7.65
N ILE A 351 22.84 -29.12 7.87
CA ILE A 351 22.31 -30.28 8.60
C ILE A 351 22.14 -31.47 7.64
N ALA A 352 21.76 -31.20 6.39
CA ALA A 352 21.51 -32.22 5.39
C ALA A 352 22.81 -32.91 4.97
N GLU A 353 23.90 -32.18 4.74
CA GLU A 353 24.99 -32.75 3.95
C GLU A 353 26.37 -32.16 4.24
N GLY A 354 27.31 -33.03 4.63
CA GLY A 354 28.75 -32.85 4.39
C GLY A 354 29.08 -32.99 2.89
N THR A 355 28.31 -32.32 2.04
CA THR A 355 28.43 -32.35 0.59
C THR A 355 28.54 -30.92 0.08
N GLU A 356 29.42 -30.71 -0.89
CA GLU A 356 29.88 -29.40 -1.35
C GLU A 356 28.76 -28.59 -2.03
N LEU A 357 28.34 -27.52 -1.34
CA LEU A 357 27.25 -26.63 -1.70
C LEU A 357 27.75 -25.46 -2.58
N ASN A 358 28.20 -25.72 -3.82
CA ASN A 358 28.66 -24.66 -4.72
C ASN A 358 27.87 -24.50 -6.03
N GLU A 359 26.90 -25.36 -6.35
CA GLU A 359 26.25 -25.31 -7.69
C GLU A 359 24.74 -25.05 -7.73
N VAL A 360 23.99 -25.10 -6.60
CA VAL A 360 22.51 -25.04 -6.66
C VAL A 360 21.92 -23.62 -6.52
N LEU A 361 22.72 -22.58 -6.24
CA LEU A 361 22.21 -21.20 -6.09
C LEU A 361 22.39 -20.31 -7.34
N ALA A 362 22.92 -20.87 -8.43
CA ALA A 362 23.41 -20.10 -9.57
C ALA A 362 22.35 -19.77 -10.64
N GLU A 363 21.22 -20.46 -10.70
CA GLU A 363 20.25 -20.28 -11.79
C GLU A 363 18.89 -19.90 -11.18
N ASP A 364 18.36 -18.73 -11.58
CA ASP A 364 17.07 -18.15 -11.22
C ASP A 364 16.90 -17.55 -9.81
N PHE A 365 17.51 -16.38 -9.58
CA PHE A 365 17.00 -15.48 -8.52
C PHE A 365 15.80 -14.72 -9.01
N VAL A 366 14.66 -15.36 -8.85
CA VAL A 366 13.41 -14.65 -8.66
C VAL A 366 13.43 -14.18 -7.19
N VAL A 367 13.02 -12.93 -6.92
CA VAL A 367 12.67 -12.56 -5.54
C VAL A 367 11.56 -13.52 -5.15
N GLU A 368 11.91 -14.56 -4.40
CA GLU A 368 10.96 -15.57 -3.98
C GLU A 368 9.78 -14.85 -3.35
N GLU A 369 8.56 -15.25 -3.72
CA GLU A 369 7.35 -14.71 -3.14
C GLU A 369 7.19 -15.30 -1.72
N LEU A 370 7.99 -14.76 -0.80
CA LEU A 370 8.01 -15.19 0.59
C LEU A 370 6.97 -14.40 1.37
N PRO A 371 6.18 -15.07 2.23
CA PRO A 371 5.35 -14.38 3.21
C PRO A 371 6.21 -13.43 4.06
N LEU A 372 5.78 -12.18 4.17
CA LEU A 372 6.52 -11.15 4.86
C LEU A 372 6.64 -11.48 6.36
N LEU A 373 7.79 -11.14 6.95
CA LEU A 373 7.97 -11.21 8.39
C LEU A 373 7.13 -10.14 9.07
N THR A 374 6.49 -10.53 10.17
CA THR A 374 5.63 -9.70 11.00
C THR A 374 5.91 -9.98 12.48
N MET A 375 5.35 -9.20 13.39
CA MET A 375 5.53 -9.45 14.83
C MET A 375 4.84 -10.73 15.29
N GLN A 376 3.87 -11.25 14.52
CA GLN A 376 3.22 -12.53 14.79
C GLN A 376 4.12 -13.73 14.47
N ASN A 377 4.81 -13.72 13.32
CA ASN A 377 5.55 -14.87 12.81
C ASN A 377 7.08 -14.81 13.09
N ALA A 378 7.62 -13.67 13.50
CA ALA A 378 9.03 -13.51 13.81
C ALA A 378 9.46 -14.24 15.10
N THR A 379 10.72 -14.65 15.17
CA THR A 379 11.36 -15.11 16.43
C THR A 379 11.59 -13.92 17.39
N ASP A 380 11.77 -14.15 18.69
CA ASP A 380 12.00 -13.06 19.66
C ASP A 380 13.20 -12.17 19.29
N THR A 381 14.26 -12.75 18.74
CA THR A 381 15.42 -12.00 18.23
C THR A 381 15.05 -11.11 17.05
N LEU A 382 14.27 -11.62 16.10
CA LEU A 382 13.80 -10.86 14.94
C LEU A 382 12.80 -9.77 15.36
N LYS A 383 11.93 -10.02 16.35
CA LYS A 383 11.04 -8.98 16.91
C LYS A 383 11.85 -7.82 17.48
N ALA A 384 12.91 -8.12 18.22
CA ALA A 384 13.81 -7.09 18.73
C ALA A 384 14.55 -6.33 17.61
N ASP A 385 14.85 -6.99 16.49
CA ASP A 385 15.42 -6.33 15.31
C ASP A 385 14.37 -5.46 14.59
N ILE A 386 13.12 -5.89 14.49
CA ILE A 386 11.99 -5.11 13.94
C ILE A 386 11.76 -3.84 14.77
N ASP A 387 11.70 -3.96 16.10
CA ASP A 387 11.55 -2.81 17.00
C ASP A 387 12.72 -1.82 16.84
N ALA A 388 13.95 -2.33 16.70
CA ALA A 388 15.12 -1.48 16.49
C ALA A 388 15.08 -0.75 15.14
N TRP A 389 14.53 -1.37 14.09
CA TRP A 389 14.30 -0.71 12.82
C TRP A 389 13.20 0.36 12.90
N ALA A 390 12.13 0.14 13.67
CA ALA A 390 11.11 1.17 13.90
C ALA A 390 11.74 2.41 14.57
N VAL A 391 12.58 2.20 15.57
CA VAL A 391 13.35 3.27 16.22
C VAL A 391 14.30 3.96 15.23
N ALA A 392 15.01 3.20 14.40
CA ALA A 392 15.91 3.74 13.39
C ALA A 392 15.20 4.69 12.41
N GLN A 393 14.01 4.32 11.94
CA GLN A 393 13.21 5.15 11.03
C GLN A 393 12.78 6.47 11.69
N VAL A 394 12.40 6.45 12.97
CA VAL A 394 12.07 7.68 13.70
C VAL A 394 13.30 8.57 13.89
N LEU A 395 14.46 8.00 14.24
CA LEU A 395 15.70 8.78 14.35
C LEU A 395 16.12 9.41 13.02
N ALA A 396 15.90 8.70 11.91
CA ALA A 396 16.12 9.24 10.57
C ALA A 396 15.17 10.40 10.27
N LEU A 397 13.90 10.32 10.70
CA LEU A 397 12.92 11.38 10.57
C LEU A 397 13.31 12.63 11.39
N PHE A 398 13.65 12.45 12.67
CA PHE A 398 14.08 13.56 13.55
C PHE A 398 15.33 14.27 13.03
N SER A 399 16.19 13.57 12.31
CA SER A 399 17.37 14.18 11.68
C SER A 399 17.07 15.13 10.51
N GLN A 400 15.84 15.08 9.96
CA GLN A 400 15.44 15.81 8.76
C GLN A 400 14.63 17.06 9.07
N PHE A 401 14.05 17.18 10.27
CA PHE A 401 13.12 18.24 10.60
C PHE A 401 13.46 18.91 11.94
N PRO A 402 13.35 20.25 12.04
CA PRO A 402 13.38 20.94 13.32
C PRO A 402 12.26 20.44 14.25
N VAL A 403 12.53 20.45 15.55
CA VAL A 403 11.55 20.02 16.57
C VAL A 403 10.29 20.85 16.52
N GLU A 404 10.39 22.14 16.20
CA GLU A 404 9.29 23.08 16.09
C GLU A 404 8.29 22.69 14.98
N VAL A 405 8.78 22.18 13.85
CA VAL A 405 7.92 21.69 12.76
C VAL A 405 7.15 20.46 13.23
N MET A 406 7.82 19.56 13.96
CA MET A 406 7.19 18.35 14.49
C MET A 406 6.17 18.65 15.59
N LEU A 407 6.47 19.58 16.50
CA LEU A 407 5.54 20.04 17.53
C LEU A 407 4.25 20.59 16.89
N ARG A 408 4.38 21.46 15.88
CA ARG A 408 3.24 21.99 15.12
C ARG A 408 2.48 20.90 14.38
N ALA A 409 3.18 19.98 13.71
CA ALA A 409 2.55 18.87 12.99
C ALA A 409 1.69 17.97 13.88
N HIS A 410 2.09 17.77 15.13
CA HIS A 410 1.35 16.94 16.10
C HIS A 410 0.47 17.76 17.04
N GLU A 411 0.41 19.09 16.88
CA GLU A 411 -0.34 20.00 17.78
C GLU A 411 0.04 19.80 19.26
N THR A 412 1.34 19.63 19.52
CA THR A 412 1.88 19.40 20.87
C THR A 412 2.72 20.59 21.33
N GLU A 413 2.72 20.83 22.65
CA GLU A 413 3.46 21.96 23.25
C GLU A 413 4.81 21.53 23.85
N SER A 414 5.06 20.22 23.97
CA SER A 414 6.25 19.67 24.61
C SER A 414 6.90 18.54 23.81
N VAL A 415 8.23 18.45 23.91
CA VAL A 415 9.01 17.41 23.23
C VAL A 415 8.65 16.02 23.76
N GLU A 416 8.31 15.92 25.05
CA GLU A 416 7.88 14.68 25.69
C GLU A 416 6.57 14.18 25.07
N GLN A 417 5.57 15.04 24.88
CA GLN A 417 4.32 14.66 24.21
C GLN A 417 4.56 14.27 22.75
N LEU A 418 5.41 15.01 22.02
CA LEU A 418 5.80 14.65 20.67
C LEU A 418 6.44 13.26 20.60
N VAL A 419 7.34 12.94 21.54
CA VAL A 419 7.99 11.62 21.64
C VAL A 419 6.95 10.52 21.89
N GLU A 420 5.98 10.75 22.77
CA GLU A 420 4.89 9.81 23.04
C GLU A 420 4.05 9.54 21.77
N GLU A 421 3.62 10.58 21.07
CA GLU A 421 2.81 10.50 19.84
C GLU A 421 3.55 9.77 18.73
N VAL A 422 4.81 10.14 18.47
CA VAL A 422 5.62 9.52 17.41
C VAL A 422 5.96 8.06 17.75
N PHE A 423 6.22 7.76 19.03
CA PHE A 423 6.47 6.38 19.48
C PHE A 423 5.21 5.52 19.31
N ALA A 424 4.05 6.04 19.71
CA ALA A 424 2.77 5.36 19.55
C ALA A 424 2.46 5.11 18.07
N PHE A 425 2.70 6.10 17.20
CA PHE A 425 2.53 5.96 15.76
C PHE A 425 3.46 4.89 15.16
N ALA A 426 4.74 4.86 15.55
CA ALA A 426 5.68 3.85 15.09
C ALA A 426 5.26 2.43 15.52
N ALA A 427 4.85 2.26 16.78
CA ALA A 427 4.36 0.99 17.30
C ALA A 427 3.06 0.54 16.59
N ALA A 428 2.12 1.47 16.36
CA ALA A 428 0.91 1.20 15.61
C ALA A 428 1.23 0.80 14.16
N THR A 429 2.20 1.46 13.52
CA THR A 429 2.63 1.12 12.16
C THR A 429 3.21 -0.29 12.06
N VAL A 430 4.03 -0.71 13.02
CA VAL A 430 4.52 -2.10 13.07
C VAL A 430 3.35 -3.08 13.25
N ALA A 431 2.38 -2.75 14.11
CA ALA A 431 1.20 -3.58 14.33
C ALA A 431 0.28 -3.67 13.10
N ARG A 432 0.22 -2.63 12.25
CA ARG A 432 -0.56 -2.64 10.99
C ARG A 432 -0.08 -3.73 10.04
N PHE A 433 1.21 -4.06 10.02
CA PHE A 433 1.73 -5.14 9.17
C PHE A 433 1.30 -6.53 9.63
N ASP A 434 0.79 -6.69 10.85
CA ASP A 434 0.27 -7.97 11.34
C ASP A 434 -1.17 -8.26 10.83
N SER A 435 -1.92 -7.24 10.38
CA SER A 435 -3.34 -7.42 10.07
C SER A 435 -3.60 -7.98 8.67
N MET A 436 -2.64 -7.87 7.75
CA MET A 436 -2.78 -8.31 6.36
C MET A 436 -1.58 -9.16 5.93
N SER A 437 -1.83 -10.19 5.13
CA SER A 437 -0.77 -10.98 4.50
C SER A 437 -0.12 -10.21 3.36
N ASP A 438 1.20 -10.20 3.30
CA ASP A 438 1.97 -9.60 2.22
C ASP A 438 3.19 -10.43 1.85
N THR A 439 3.87 -10.10 0.74
CA THR A 439 5.00 -10.84 0.20
C THR A 439 6.18 -9.93 -0.13
N THR A 440 7.39 -10.50 -0.05
CA THR A 440 8.64 -9.83 -0.48
C THR A 440 8.58 -9.38 -1.92
N ALA A 441 7.94 -10.15 -2.82
CA ALA A 441 7.78 -9.80 -4.22
C ALA A 441 6.96 -8.51 -4.41
N ARG A 442 5.90 -8.30 -3.63
CA ARG A 442 5.12 -7.05 -3.69
C ARG A 442 5.91 -5.87 -3.12
N VAL A 443 6.46 -6.05 -1.91
CA VAL A 443 7.13 -4.97 -1.17
C VAL A 443 8.41 -4.49 -1.88
N LEU A 444 9.18 -5.43 -2.42
CA LEU A 444 10.44 -5.17 -3.11
C LEU A 444 10.31 -5.20 -4.64
N GLY A 445 9.08 -5.34 -5.17
CA GLY A 445 8.80 -5.36 -6.62
C GLY A 445 9.24 -4.08 -7.34
N GLY A 446 9.37 -2.99 -6.56
CA GLY A 446 10.11 -1.76 -6.88
C GLY A 446 11.49 -1.97 -7.54
N GLY A 447 12.11 -3.12 -7.27
CA GLY A 447 13.53 -3.33 -7.44
C GLY A 447 14.19 -3.47 -6.10
N VAL A 448 14.79 -4.62 -5.86
CA VAL A 448 15.51 -4.85 -4.61
C VAL A 448 16.66 -3.85 -4.48
N ASN A 449 17.39 -3.58 -5.57
CA ASN A 449 18.47 -2.59 -5.56
C ASN A 449 17.95 -1.17 -5.29
N ASP A 450 16.87 -0.77 -5.96
CA ASP A 450 16.26 0.56 -5.76
C ASP A 450 15.81 0.74 -4.31
N ARG A 451 15.09 -0.23 -3.74
CA ARG A 451 14.61 -0.17 -2.36
C ARG A 451 15.75 -0.21 -1.33
N PHE A 452 16.83 -0.92 -1.65
CA PHE A 452 18.04 -0.92 -0.84
C PHE A 452 18.66 0.48 -0.78
N GLU A 453 18.96 1.08 -1.94
CA GLU A 453 19.65 2.37 -2.05
C GLU A 453 18.80 3.56 -1.60
N THR A 454 17.50 3.55 -1.89
CA THR A 454 16.63 4.71 -1.63
C THR A 454 15.96 4.68 -0.26
N ARG A 455 15.93 3.54 0.44
CA ARG A 455 15.20 3.39 1.72
C ARG A 455 16.04 2.76 2.83
N LEU A 456 16.67 1.61 2.57
CA LEU A 456 17.39 0.87 3.61
C LEU A 456 18.70 1.56 4.01
N THR A 457 19.57 1.84 3.04
CA THR A 457 20.88 2.47 3.26
C THR A 457 20.77 3.87 3.89
N PRO A 458 19.90 4.78 3.41
CA PRO A 458 19.78 6.12 3.99
C PRO A 458 19.38 6.10 5.47
N THR A 459 18.54 5.15 5.87
CA THR A 459 18.16 4.96 7.29
C THR A 459 19.36 4.54 8.12
N CYS A 460 20.15 3.57 7.64
CA CYS A 460 21.36 3.11 8.32
C CYS A 460 22.37 4.27 8.48
N ASP A 461 22.58 5.07 7.44
CA ASP A 461 23.50 6.19 7.47
C ASP A 461 23.04 7.32 8.40
N ALA A 462 21.74 7.61 8.42
CA ALA A 462 21.16 8.56 9.37
C ALA A 462 21.41 8.11 10.81
N VAL A 463 21.18 6.84 11.14
CA VAL A 463 21.46 6.28 12.48
C VAL A 463 22.95 6.37 12.83
N ARG A 464 23.86 6.06 11.90
CA ARG A 464 25.31 6.19 12.12
C ARG A 464 25.70 7.64 12.43
N LYS A 465 25.13 8.61 11.72
CA LYS A 465 25.32 10.04 11.99
C LYS A 465 24.80 10.41 13.38
N GLN A 466 23.60 9.95 13.74
CA GLN A 466 23.03 10.18 15.08
C GLN A 466 23.89 9.56 16.18
N LYS A 467 24.42 8.35 15.98
CA LYS A 467 25.37 7.72 16.91
C LYS A 467 26.61 8.58 17.15
N LEU A 468 27.17 9.19 16.11
CA LEU A 468 28.31 10.10 16.26
C LEU A 468 27.95 11.35 17.05
N MET A 469 26.75 11.91 16.81
CA MET A 469 26.23 13.09 17.49
C MET A 469 25.78 12.83 18.92
N SER A 470 25.50 11.58 19.30
CA SER A 470 24.97 11.23 20.62
C SER A 470 25.84 11.66 21.81
N ARG A 471 27.13 11.91 21.59
CA ARG A 471 28.07 12.42 22.60
C ARG A 471 27.84 13.88 22.99
N VAL A 472 27.14 14.64 22.16
CA VAL A 472 26.90 16.07 22.33
C VAL A 472 25.42 16.42 22.42
N TRP A 473 24.53 15.42 22.47
CA TRP A 473 23.10 15.66 22.70
C TRP A 473 22.88 16.33 24.05
N ALA A 474 22.04 17.36 24.04
CA ALA A 474 21.53 17.96 25.26
C ALA A 474 20.64 16.96 26.02
N THR A 475 20.31 17.29 27.27
CA THR A 475 19.44 16.41 28.09
C THR A 475 18.02 16.32 27.56
N ASP A 476 17.55 17.38 26.92
CA ASP A 476 16.23 17.60 26.32
C ASP A 476 16.22 17.32 24.80
N ASP A 477 17.27 16.70 24.27
CA ASP A 477 17.34 16.34 22.85
C ASP A 477 16.27 15.28 22.50
N VAL A 478 15.49 15.55 21.44
CA VAL A 478 14.37 14.69 21.02
C VAL A 478 14.80 13.26 20.69
N CYS A 479 15.98 13.05 20.10
CA CYS A 479 16.50 11.72 19.80
C CYS A 479 16.81 10.95 21.08
N LYS A 480 17.37 11.64 22.09
CA LYS A 480 17.70 11.05 23.38
C LYS A 480 16.44 10.64 24.15
N LEU A 481 15.47 11.56 24.27
CA LEU A 481 14.18 11.29 24.93
C LEU A 481 13.44 10.12 24.26
N PHE A 482 13.47 10.06 22.93
CA PHE A 482 12.86 8.96 22.18
C PHE A 482 13.54 7.61 22.42
N LEU A 483 14.87 7.57 22.46
CA LEU A 483 15.61 6.35 22.80
C LEU A 483 15.33 5.87 24.22
N GLU A 484 15.21 6.79 25.18
CA GLU A 484 14.80 6.49 26.56
C GLU A 484 13.38 5.90 26.59
N LYS A 485 12.44 6.50 25.86
CA LYS A 485 11.06 5.99 25.71
C LYS A 485 11.01 4.60 25.08
N ALA A 486 11.85 4.35 24.08
CA ALA A 486 11.94 3.06 23.40
C ALA A 486 12.73 2.01 24.20
N GLU A 487 13.29 2.36 25.36
CA GLU A 487 14.15 1.49 26.18
C GLU A 487 15.33 0.91 25.37
N MET A 488 15.90 1.71 24.45
CA MET A 488 16.89 1.25 23.49
C MET A 488 18.13 2.15 23.45
N SER A 489 19.31 1.56 23.33
CA SER A 489 20.55 2.32 23.13
C SER A 489 20.78 2.60 21.65
N ILE A 490 21.37 3.77 21.35
CA ILE A 490 21.78 4.10 19.97
C ILE A 490 22.79 3.10 19.39
N ASP A 491 23.61 2.48 20.25
CA ASP A 491 24.54 1.43 19.84
C ASP A 491 23.82 0.19 19.32
N ARG A 492 22.75 -0.23 20.00
CA ARG A 492 21.92 -1.36 19.55
C ARG A 492 21.24 -1.07 18.22
N VAL A 493 20.65 0.12 18.08
CA VAL A 493 20.00 0.54 16.82
C VAL A 493 21.02 0.50 15.68
N ALA A 494 22.19 1.12 15.86
CA ALA A 494 23.24 1.18 14.85
C ALA A 494 23.81 -0.20 14.47
N GLU A 495 23.94 -1.11 15.45
CA GLU A 495 24.37 -2.49 15.20
C GLU A 495 23.36 -3.24 14.33
N VAL A 496 22.07 -3.17 14.67
CA VAL A 496 21.00 -3.86 13.93
C VAL A 496 20.88 -3.33 12.50
N THR A 497 20.86 -2.01 12.32
CA THR A 497 20.72 -1.40 10.99
C THR A 497 21.91 -1.70 10.11
N THR A 498 23.14 -1.62 10.66
CA THR A 498 24.37 -1.98 9.95
C THR A 498 24.35 -3.45 9.54
N ARG A 499 24.03 -4.36 10.47
CA ARG A 499 24.00 -5.80 10.20
C ARG A 499 23.00 -6.16 9.11
N LEU A 500 21.78 -5.63 9.14
CA LEU A 500 20.80 -5.92 8.10
C LEU A 500 21.26 -5.36 6.75
N THR A 501 21.72 -4.11 6.71
CA THR A 501 22.16 -3.46 5.47
C THR A 501 23.31 -4.23 4.82
N GLU A 502 24.34 -4.61 5.58
CA GLU A 502 25.48 -5.40 5.08
C GLU A 502 25.04 -6.77 4.52
N ARG A 503 24.10 -7.44 5.19
CA ARG A 503 23.58 -8.74 4.74
C ARG A 503 22.67 -8.60 3.52
N ALA A 504 21.98 -7.48 3.40
CA ALA A 504 21.06 -7.18 2.31
C ALA A 504 21.79 -6.80 1.01
N THR A 505 23.01 -6.26 1.09
CA THR A 505 23.82 -5.81 -0.07
C THR A 505 23.88 -6.81 -1.22
N LYS A 506 24.02 -8.11 -0.93
CA LYS A 506 24.10 -9.14 -1.98
C LYS A 506 22.81 -9.29 -2.79
N PHE A 507 21.64 -9.07 -2.17
CA PHE A 507 20.35 -9.16 -2.87
C PHE A 507 20.19 -7.97 -3.81
N ALA A 508 20.59 -6.77 -3.35
CA ALA A 508 20.64 -5.57 -4.17
C ALA A 508 21.60 -5.72 -5.36
N GLN A 509 22.83 -6.18 -5.11
CA GLN A 509 23.83 -6.43 -6.17
C GLN A 509 23.35 -7.46 -7.21
N ARG A 510 22.64 -8.50 -6.76
CA ARG A 510 22.09 -9.53 -7.65
C ARG A 510 20.96 -8.98 -8.53
N ASP A 511 20.02 -8.22 -7.95
CA ASP A 511 18.96 -7.55 -8.70
C ASP A 511 19.52 -6.58 -9.74
N GLU A 512 20.52 -5.78 -9.39
CA GLU A 512 21.18 -4.88 -10.32
C GLU A 512 21.88 -5.64 -11.47
N ALA A 513 22.61 -6.71 -11.16
CA ALA A 513 23.27 -7.54 -12.16
C ALA A 513 22.25 -8.17 -13.14
N LEU A 514 21.11 -8.65 -12.64
CA LEU A 514 20.02 -9.19 -13.46
C LEU A 514 19.40 -8.13 -14.36
N ARG A 515 19.12 -6.93 -13.83
CA ARG A 515 18.60 -5.81 -14.62
C ARG A 515 19.55 -5.38 -15.73
N MET A 516 20.84 -5.33 -15.43
CA MET A 516 21.87 -5.01 -16.42
C MET A 516 21.98 -6.10 -17.49
N ALA A 517 21.92 -7.38 -17.10
CA ALA A 517 21.90 -8.50 -18.04
C ALA A 517 20.67 -8.47 -18.96
N SER A 518 19.47 -8.20 -18.42
CA SER A 518 18.23 -8.06 -19.20
C SER A 518 18.30 -6.88 -20.17
N LYS A 519 18.80 -5.71 -19.74
CA LYS A 519 19.01 -4.56 -20.62
C LYS A 519 19.98 -4.89 -21.76
N MET A 520 21.06 -5.62 -21.47
CA MET A 520 22.01 -6.07 -22.51
C MET A 520 21.37 -7.08 -23.46
N HIS A 521 20.56 -8.03 -22.98
CA HIS A 521 19.84 -8.99 -23.82
C HIS A 521 18.81 -8.31 -24.72
N CYS A 522 17.99 -7.41 -24.19
CA CYS A 522 17.04 -6.64 -25.00
C CYS A 522 17.77 -5.80 -26.05
N LYS A 523 18.89 -5.15 -25.69
CA LYS A 523 19.70 -4.38 -26.63
C LYS A 523 20.34 -5.27 -27.70
N ALA A 524 20.80 -6.47 -27.34
CA ALA A 524 21.36 -7.44 -28.29
C ALA A 524 20.29 -8.01 -29.23
N ALA A 525 19.08 -8.30 -28.71
CA ALA A 525 17.93 -8.72 -29.51
C ALA A 525 17.49 -7.64 -30.49
N LEU A 526 17.32 -6.39 -30.02
CA LEU A 526 17.03 -5.24 -30.89
C LEU A 526 18.12 -5.02 -31.94
N HIS A 527 19.40 -5.21 -31.60
CA HIS A 527 20.50 -5.07 -32.55
C HIS A 527 20.55 -6.23 -33.56
N ALA A 528 20.19 -7.45 -33.16
CA ALA A 528 20.09 -8.61 -34.06
C ALA A 528 18.89 -8.47 -35.02
N GLU A 529 17.76 -7.96 -34.53
CA GLU A 529 16.56 -7.66 -35.33
C GLU A 529 16.83 -6.50 -36.31
N PHE A 530 17.49 -5.44 -35.85
CA PHE A 530 17.89 -4.31 -36.69
C PHE A 530 18.94 -4.69 -37.76
N ILE A 531 19.86 -5.63 -37.46
CA ILE A 531 20.80 -6.17 -38.47
C ILE A 531 20.08 -7.13 -39.43
N GLY A 532 19.07 -7.86 -38.97
CA GLY A 532 18.23 -8.72 -39.80
C GLY A 532 17.40 -7.92 -40.82
N GLU A 533 16.87 -6.76 -40.43
CA GLU A 533 16.02 -5.92 -41.28
C GLU A 533 16.79 -5.09 -42.33
N ILE A 534 18.11 -4.91 -42.20
CA ILE A 534 18.93 -4.27 -43.25
C ILE A 534 19.15 -5.22 -44.45
N SER A 535 18.71 -6.48 -44.35
CA SER A 535 18.79 -7.46 -45.43
C SER A 535 17.61 -7.46 -46.40
N ASP A 536 16.48 -6.80 -46.11
CA ASP A 536 15.34 -6.77 -47.02
C ASP A 536 14.75 -5.36 -47.14
N LYS A 537 14.73 -4.86 -48.36
CA LYS A 537 14.05 -3.61 -48.72
C LYS A 537 12.55 -3.84 -48.63
N ASP A 538 11.87 -3.16 -47.72
CA ASP A 538 10.77 -2.23 -48.07
C ASP A 538 10.19 -1.57 -46.81
N THR A 539 9.77 -0.32 -47.01
CA THR A 539 9.24 0.61 -46.02
C THR A 539 8.07 0.01 -45.22
N VAL A 540 8.25 -0.19 -43.90
CA VAL A 540 7.15 -0.49 -42.97
C VAL A 540 7.09 0.59 -41.90
N ALA A 541 5.94 1.24 -41.80
CA ALA A 541 5.60 2.12 -40.68
C ALA A 541 5.34 1.24 -39.45
N VAL A 542 6.22 1.31 -38.46
CA VAL A 542 6.04 0.63 -37.17
C VAL A 542 5.02 1.42 -36.36
N LEU A 543 3.79 0.89 -36.28
CA LEU A 543 2.83 1.23 -35.24
C LEU A 543 3.30 0.54 -33.96
N PHE A 544 3.84 1.32 -33.02
CA PHE A 544 4.15 0.81 -31.68
C PHE A 544 2.84 0.59 -30.91
N ASP A 545 2.50 -0.68 -30.67
CA ASP A 545 1.57 -1.08 -29.61
C ASP A 545 2.42 -1.28 -28.34
N PHE A 546 2.42 -0.27 -27.47
CA PHE A 546 3.10 -0.33 -26.16
C PHE A 546 2.09 -0.88 -25.15
N ASP A 547 2.19 -2.18 -24.82
CA ASP A 547 1.43 -2.81 -23.74
C ASP A 547 2.06 -2.55 -22.35
N GLY A 548 2.67 -1.38 -22.12
CA GLY A 548 3.01 -0.90 -20.77
C GLY A 548 3.93 -1.79 -19.92
N THR A 549 4.59 -2.81 -20.47
CA THR A 549 5.45 -3.72 -19.70
C THR A 549 6.94 -3.36 -19.79
N LEU A 550 7.32 -2.14 -19.40
CA LEU A 550 8.74 -1.80 -19.18
C LEU A 550 8.92 -0.97 -17.91
N ALA A 551 9.27 -1.69 -16.85
CA ALA A 551 10.10 -1.28 -15.71
C ALA A 551 10.07 0.19 -15.25
N ASP A 552 9.06 0.53 -14.44
CA ASP A 552 9.21 1.23 -13.16
C ASP A 552 7.95 0.93 -12.33
N THR A 553 8.14 0.48 -11.11
CA THR A 553 7.43 -0.70 -10.60
C THR A 553 6.43 -0.39 -9.49
N GLU A 554 5.17 -0.29 -9.90
CA GLU A 554 4.02 -0.81 -9.16
C GLU A 554 3.27 -1.78 -10.10
N TYR A 555 3.79 -3.01 -10.27
CA TYR A 555 3.04 -4.03 -11.01
C TYR A 555 1.92 -4.61 -10.14
N PRO A 556 0.68 -4.75 -10.67
CA PRO A 556 -0.34 -5.60 -10.07
C PRO A 556 0.10 -7.06 -10.17
N ALA A 557 -0.33 -7.88 -9.19
CA ALA A 557 -0.09 -9.32 -9.18
C ALA A 557 -0.41 -9.95 -10.54
N MET A 558 0.58 -10.60 -11.15
CA MET A 558 0.38 -11.46 -12.31
C MET A 558 -0.38 -12.71 -11.85
N GLU A 559 -1.58 -12.93 -12.40
CA GLU A 559 -2.02 -14.30 -12.70
C GLU A 559 -1.55 -14.61 -14.12
N VAL A 560 -0.67 -15.60 -14.25
CA VAL A 560 -0.30 -16.21 -15.53
C VAL A 560 -1.20 -17.44 -15.75
N ALA A 561 -1.80 -17.47 -16.95
CA ALA A 561 -2.66 -18.48 -17.59
C ALA A 561 -4.18 -18.37 -17.35
#